data_AF-A0AAE0ZMQ2-F1
#
_entry.id   AF-A0AAE0ZMQ2-F1
#
_cell.length_a   1.000
_cell.length_b   1.000
_cell.length_c   1.000
_cell.angle_alpha   90.00
_cell.angle_beta   90.00
_cell.angle_gamma   90.00
#
_symmetry.space_group_name_H-M   'P 1'
#
loop_
_entity.id
_entity.type
_entity.pdbx_description
1 polymer ?
#
loop_
_entity_poly.entity_id
_entity_poly.type
_entity_poly.pdbx_seq_one_letter_code
_entity_poly.pdbx_strand_id
1 'polypeptide(L)'
;MKYKDGAVTDEGDYCECRDGFCSKEWDDNAGASLSWQHYERAHWSVQYKLCRPLFQGKPDCQGSELGAQVETAVAEWAPDVTLPRCVCPNNALYRITGWKRTGKGAIWEYYYTCEKKECLSPSSNQPGEKVECARIYVDTGKKTDKVLEMQFKCSCPESYLCPAKYNEKEDDSRLESDEDKRSYVPKECEAIVKRKRSS
;
A
#
# COMPACT_ATOMS: atom_id res chain seq x y z
N MET A 1 -11.35 0.35 -14.53
CA MET A 1 -11.64 1.74 -14.96
C MET A 1 -10.34 2.56 -14.99
N LYS A 2 -10.15 3.40 -16.02
CA LYS A 2 -9.01 4.33 -16.14
C LYS A 2 -9.48 5.68 -15.60
N TYR A 3 -8.90 6.17 -14.50
CA TYR A 3 -9.13 7.54 -14.04
C TYR A 3 -7.89 8.38 -14.39
N LYS A 4 -8.10 9.66 -14.66
CA LYS A 4 -7.07 10.59 -15.15
C LYS A 4 -6.05 10.91 -14.04
N ASP A 5 -4.85 11.32 -14.44
CA ASP A 5 -3.84 11.81 -13.50
C ASP A 5 -4.38 13.02 -12.71
N GLY A 6 -4.19 13.04 -11.38
CA GLY A 6 -4.75 14.05 -10.48
C GLY A 6 -6.25 13.93 -10.21
N ALA A 7 -6.90 12.84 -10.63
CA ALA A 7 -8.29 12.58 -10.27
C ALA A 7 -8.41 12.21 -8.79
N VAL A 8 -9.12 13.02 -8.03
CA VAL A 8 -9.69 12.60 -6.74
C VAL A 8 -10.78 11.58 -7.07
N THR A 9 -10.54 10.32 -6.72
CA THR A 9 -11.52 9.24 -6.89
C THR A 9 -12.14 9.00 -5.53
N ASP A 10 -13.45 9.19 -5.45
CA ASP A 10 -14.25 8.76 -4.31
C ASP A 10 -14.41 7.23 -4.40
N GLU A 11 -13.75 6.49 -3.51
CA GLU A 11 -13.84 5.03 -3.44
C GLU A 11 -15.09 4.55 -2.67
N GLY A 12 -15.98 5.48 -2.29
CA GLY A 12 -17.23 5.22 -1.57
C GLY A 12 -17.15 5.57 -0.09
N ASP A 13 -18.30 5.54 0.59
CA ASP A 13 -18.37 5.74 2.04
C ASP A 13 -17.70 4.54 2.74
N TYR A 14 -16.50 4.72 3.32
CA TYR A 14 -15.74 3.68 4.04
C TYR A 14 -15.90 3.74 5.57
N CYS A 15 -16.82 4.58 6.07
CA CYS A 15 -17.02 4.83 7.50
C CYS A 15 -18.49 4.63 7.88
N GLU A 16 -18.77 3.61 8.70
CA GLU A 16 -20.09 3.39 9.30
C GLU A 16 -20.02 3.65 10.81
N CYS A 17 -20.45 4.83 11.24
CA CYS A 17 -20.37 5.24 12.64
C CYS A 17 -21.62 4.82 13.42
N ARG A 18 -21.49 3.87 14.36
CA ARG A 18 -22.60 3.50 15.27
C ARG A 18 -22.99 4.64 16.21
N ASP A 19 -22.01 5.38 16.73
CA ASP A 19 -22.19 6.49 17.68
C ASP A 19 -21.33 7.71 17.26
N GLY A 20 -21.55 8.23 16.05
CA GLY A 20 -20.79 9.39 15.55
C GLY A 20 -21.25 9.87 14.17
N PHE A 21 -20.67 10.98 13.71
CA PHE A 21 -20.90 11.52 12.36
C PHE A 21 -19.67 11.23 11.51
N CYS A 22 -19.82 10.44 10.44
CA CYS A 22 -18.78 10.43 9.42
C CYS A 22 -18.93 11.68 8.56
N SER A 23 -17.99 12.62 8.71
CA SER A 23 -18.00 13.81 7.86
C SER A 23 -17.72 13.42 6.41
N LYS A 24 -18.63 13.81 5.52
CA LYS A 24 -18.43 13.74 4.06
C LYS A 24 -17.53 14.89 3.56
N GLU A 25 -17.24 15.87 4.40
CA GLU A 25 -16.39 17.01 4.03
C GLU A 25 -14.91 16.68 4.21
N TRP A 26 -14.10 17.13 3.26
CA TRP A 26 -12.66 17.01 3.32
C TRP A 26 -12.09 17.95 4.38
N ASP A 27 -11.83 17.42 5.58
CA ASP A 27 -11.02 18.09 6.59
C ASP A 27 -9.82 17.23 6.99
N ASP A 28 -8.60 17.72 6.74
CA ASP A 28 -7.34 17.10 7.14
C ASP A 28 -6.93 17.53 8.57
N ASN A 29 -7.54 18.58 9.13
CA ASN A 29 -7.13 19.17 10.42
C ASN A 29 -7.83 18.55 11.63
N ALA A 30 -8.88 17.76 11.44
CA ALA A 30 -9.65 17.18 12.55
C ALA A 30 -9.00 15.93 13.17
N GLY A 31 -7.87 15.44 12.66
CA GLY A 31 -7.26 14.17 13.11
C GLY A 31 -8.17 12.95 12.89
N ALA A 32 -9.23 13.12 12.09
CA ALA A 32 -10.26 12.13 11.78
C ALA A 32 -10.11 11.57 10.37
N SER A 33 -8.90 11.66 9.81
CA SER A 33 -8.58 11.12 8.49
C SER A 33 -7.17 10.55 8.44
N LEU A 34 -7.00 9.55 7.58
CA LEU A 34 -5.71 9.02 7.16
C LEU A 34 -5.63 9.16 5.64
N SER A 35 -4.74 10.01 5.16
CA SER A 35 -4.52 10.24 3.73
C SER A 35 -3.19 9.64 3.29
N TRP A 36 -3.20 8.71 2.33
CA TRP A 36 -2.01 7.99 1.87
C TRP A 36 -1.88 8.01 0.34
N GLN A 37 -0.66 7.84 -0.18
CA GLN A 37 -0.44 7.77 -1.63
C GLN A 37 -0.55 6.35 -2.14
N HIS A 38 -1.36 6.17 -3.18
CA HIS A 38 -1.58 4.86 -3.78
C HIS A 38 -0.29 4.31 -4.40
N TYR A 39 0.07 3.08 -4.06
CA TYR A 39 1.36 2.51 -4.44
C TYR A 39 1.45 2.18 -5.96
N GLU A 40 0.40 1.64 -6.61
CA GLU A 40 0.41 1.42 -8.08
C GLU A 40 0.24 2.72 -8.88
N ARG A 41 -0.27 3.77 -8.23
CA ARG A 41 -0.73 5.01 -8.87
C ARG A 41 -0.23 6.17 -8.06
N ALA A 42 1.07 6.47 -8.18
CA ALA A 42 1.72 7.51 -7.38
C ALA A 42 1.06 8.90 -7.50
N HIS A 43 0.30 9.15 -8.56
CA HIS A 43 -0.48 10.39 -8.73
C HIS A 43 -1.84 10.38 -8.02
N TRP A 44 -2.20 9.31 -7.29
CA TRP A 44 -3.42 9.19 -6.50
C TRP A 44 -3.11 9.32 -5.01
N SER A 45 -3.97 10.06 -4.33
CA SER A 45 -4.14 10.02 -2.89
C SER A 45 -5.42 9.27 -2.57
N VAL A 46 -5.34 8.35 -1.61
CA VAL A 46 -6.48 7.67 -1.01
C VAL A 46 -6.67 8.25 0.38
N GLN A 47 -7.91 8.43 0.81
CA GLN A 47 -8.24 8.91 2.14
C GLN A 47 -9.16 7.91 2.82
N TYR A 48 -8.93 7.67 4.11
CA TYR A 48 -9.89 7.03 5.00
C TYR A 48 -10.38 8.09 5.98
N LYS A 49 -11.70 8.25 6.12
CA LYS A 49 -12.35 9.05 7.15
C LYS A 49 -12.71 8.15 8.31
N LEU A 50 -12.54 8.68 9.51
CA LEU A 50 -12.65 7.93 10.75
C LEU A 50 -13.81 8.51 11.56
N CYS A 51 -14.56 7.63 12.22
CA CYS A 51 -15.67 8.04 13.09
C CYS A 51 -15.22 8.81 14.34
N ARG A 52 -13.92 8.77 14.64
CA ARG A 52 -13.30 9.42 15.80
C ARG A 52 -11.99 10.06 15.37
N PRO A 53 -11.56 11.16 16.04
CA PRO A 53 -10.31 11.83 15.74
C PRO A 53 -9.11 11.04 16.29
N LEU A 54 -8.84 9.86 15.72
CA LEU A 54 -7.83 8.91 16.20
C LEU A 54 -6.39 9.45 16.16
N PHE A 55 -6.12 10.42 15.29
CA PHE A 55 -4.81 11.06 15.13
C PHE A 55 -4.68 12.38 15.89
N GLN A 56 -5.74 12.86 16.55
CA GLN A 56 -5.67 14.10 17.32
C GLN A 56 -4.68 13.96 18.48
N GLY A 57 -3.76 14.93 18.60
CA GLY A 57 -2.74 14.95 19.64
C GLY A 57 -1.62 13.92 19.48
N LYS A 58 -1.56 13.19 18.35
CA LYS A 58 -0.42 12.32 18.04
C LYS A 58 0.78 13.15 17.60
N PRO A 59 2.01 12.71 17.90
CA PRO A 59 3.22 13.42 17.50
C PRO A 59 3.48 13.30 15.99
N ASP A 60 4.38 14.12 15.46
CA ASP A 60 4.90 13.96 14.11
C ASP A 60 5.79 12.72 14.01
N CYS A 61 5.57 11.92 12.96
CA CYS A 61 6.37 10.73 12.69
C CYS A 61 7.84 11.07 12.42
N GLN A 62 8.74 10.28 12.99
CA GLN A 62 10.19 10.38 12.87
C GLN A 62 10.73 9.27 11.96
N GLY A 63 11.37 9.69 10.86
CA GLY A 63 12.00 8.77 9.89
C GLY A 63 11.04 7.67 9.41
N SER A 64 11.49 6.42 9.51
CA SER A 64 10.77 5.23 9.03
C SER A 64 9.85 4.60 10.08
N GLU A 65 9.47 5.30 11.15
CA GLU A 65 8.57 4.72 12.15
C GLU A 65 7.17 4.40 11.58
N LEU A 66 6.53 3.39 12.16
CA LEU A 66 5.15 3.02 11.79
C LEU A 66 4.20 4.14 12.24
N GLY A 67 3.56 4.79 11.28
CA GLY A 67 2.59 5.85 11.53
C GLY A 67 1.17 5.34 11.77
N ALA A 68 0.75 4.34 11.00
CA ALA A 68 -0.57 3.73 11.19
C ALA A 68 -0.61 2.24 10.80
N GLN A 69 -1.51 1.51 11.43
CA GLN A 69 -1.98 0.20 10.98
C GLN A 69 -3.47 0.26 10.67
N VAL A 70 -3.86 -0.32 9.54
CA VAL A 70 -5.27 -0.46 9.13
C VAL A 70 -5.58 -1.94 8.96
N GLU A 71 -6.71 -2.39 9.49
CA GLU A 71 -7.22 -3.73 9.30
C GLU A 71 -8.48 -3.72 8.45
N THR A 72 -8.67 -4.76 7.65
CA THR A 72 -9.94 -5.01 6.98
C THR A 72 -10.12 -6.52 6.84
N ALA A 73 -11.37 -6.98 6.85
CA ALA A 73 -11.66 -8.37 6.53
C ALA A 73 -11.18 -8.72 5.11
N VAL A 74 -10.87 -9.98 4.86
CA VAL A 74 -10.52 -10.46 3.51
C VAL A 74 -11.77 -10.53 2.62
N ALA A 75 -12.93 -10.81 3.20
CA ALA A 75 -14.19 -11.00 2.49
C ALA A 75 -14.86 -9.69 2.07
N GLU A 76 -14.57 -8.59 2.76
CA GLU A 76 -15.17 -7.28 2.53
C GLU A 76 -14.15 -6.18 2.76
N TRP A 77 -14.26 -5.10 1.99
CA TRP A 77 -13.43 -3.92 2.19
C TRP A 77 -14.08 -2.98 3.20
N ALA A 78 -13.65 -3.10 4.46
CA ALA A 78 -14.11 -2.31 5.60
C ALA A 78 -12.88 -1.91 6.44
N PRO A 79 -12.12 -0.87 6.02
CA PRO A 79 -10.88 -0.48 6.68
C PRO A 79 -11.15 0.16 8.05
N ASP A 80 -10.48 -0.36 9.08
CA ASP A 80 -10.47 0.17 10.44
C ASP A 80 -9.04 0.50 10.88
N VAL A 81 -8.82 1.69 11.44
CA VAL A 81 -7.50 2.10 11.92
C VAL A 81 -7.29 1.53 13.32
N THR A 82 -6.57 0.41 13.41
CA THR A 82 -6.36 -0.29 14.68
C THR A 82 -5.20 0.29 15.50
N LEU A 83 -4.20 0.88 14.86
CA LEU A 83 -3.07 1.54 15.54
C LEU A 83 -2.75 2.92 14.94
N PRO A 84 -3.25 4.02 15.51
CA PRO A 84 -2.87 5.39 15.14
C PRO A 84 -1.66 5.85 15.99
N ARG A 85 -0.44 5.85 15.44
CA ARG A 85 0.79 6.14 16.20
C ARG A 85 1.27 7.58 16.10
N CYS A 86 1.40 8.11 14.90
CA CYS A 86 1.93 9.45 14.64
C CYS A 86 1.33 10.02 13.34
N VAL A 87 1.47 11.33 13.15
CA VAL A 87 1.01 12.07 11.96
C VAL A 87 2.20 12.38 11.05
N CYS A 88 2.00 12.31 9.74
CA CYS A 88 3.05 12.73 8.83
C CYS A 88 3.26 14.25 8.88
N PRO A 89 4.50 14.74 9.09
CA PRO A 89 4.75 16.16 9.22
C PRO A 89 4.44 16.91 7.92
N ASN A 90 4.17 18.22 8.02
CA ASN A 90 3.89 19.12 6.89
C ASN A 90 2.75 18.65 5.97
N ASN A 91 1.72 17.98 6.53
CA ASN A 91 0.60 17.41 5.78
C ASN A 91 1.04 16.43 4.67
N ALA A 92 2.18 15.77 4.84
CA ALA A 92 2.62 14.74 3.92
C ALA A 92 1.66 13.54 3.96
N LEU A 93 1.52 12.86 2.83
CA LEU A 93 0.70 11.65 2.74
C LEU A 93 1.46 10.45 3.31
N TYR A 94 0.74 9.59 4.04
CA TYR A 94 1.25 8.28 4.42
C TYR A 94 1.64 7.45 3.18
N ARG A 95 2.51 6.48 3.39
CA ARG A 95 3.02 5.53 2.40
C ARG A 95 2.83 4.13 2.93
N ILE A 96 2.19 3.28 2.14
CA ILE A 96 2.08 1.87 2.50
C ILE A 96 3.44 1.18 2.39
N THR A 97 3.85 0.45 3.43
CA THR A 97 5.11 -0.31 3.46
C THR A 97 4.90 -1.81 3.32
N GLY A 98 3.66 -2.27 3.46
CA GLY A 98 3.27 -3.63 3.16
C GLY A 98 1.89 -3.96 3.69
N TRP A 99 1.47 -5.18 3.46
CA TRP A 99 0.31 -5.77 4.10
C TRP A 99 0.55 -7.24 4.39
N LYS A 100 -0.08 -7.77 5.44
CA LYS A 100 0.01 -9.18 5.79
C LYS A 100 -1.34 -9.72 6.21
N ARG A 101 -1.53 -11.02 6.03
CA ARG A 101 -2.74 -11.72 6.41
C ARG A 101 -2.60 -12.26 7.82
N THR A 102 -3.56 -11.97 8.68
CA THR A 102 -3.58 -12.41 10.08
C THR A 102 -4.91 -13.06 10.45
N GLY A 103 -5.09 -13.43 11.72
CA GLY A 103 -6.35 -14.01 12.21
C GLY A 103 -6.75 -15.30 11.50
N LYS A 104 -5.81 -16.25 11.32
CA LYS A 104 -6.00 -17.49 10.54
C LYS A 104 -6.38 -17.26 9.06
N GLY A 105 -6.07 -16.08 8.51
CA GLY A 105 -6.37 -15.75 7.13
C GLY A 105 -7.69 -14.99 6.93
N ALA A 106 -8.32 -14.46 7.99
CA ALA A 106 -9.57 -13.72 7.87
C ALA A 106 -9.38 -12.21 7.72
N ILE A 107 -8.21 -11.67 8.09
CA ILE A 107 -7.94 -10.23 8.19
C ILE A 107 -6.69 -9.87 7.38
N TRP A 108 -6.75 -8.74 6.68
CA TRP A 108 -5.58 -8.06 6.13
C TRP A 108 -5.18 -6.91 7.05
N GLU A 109 -3.92 -6.89 7.46
CA GLU A 109 -3.27 -5.76 8.14
C GLU A 109 -2.41 -4.99 7.13
N TYR A 110 -2.62 -3.69 7.00
CA TYR A 110 -1.90 -2.75 6.14
C TYR A 110 -1.06 -1.81 7.00
N TYR A 111 0.20 -1.57 6.62
CA TYR A 111 1.16 -0.79 7.40
C TYR A 111 1.55 0.48 6.67
N TYR A 112 1.56 1.60 7.40
CA TYR A 112 1.80 2.92 6.84
C TYR A 112 2.90 3.66 7.59
N THR A 113 3.82 4.28 6.84
CA THR A 113 4.88 5.17 7.33
C THR A 113 4.81 6.52 6.60
N CYS A 114 5.59 7.50 7.03
CA CYS A 114 5.65 8.81 6.35
C CYS A 114 6.81 8.91 5.37
N GLU A 115 7.93 8.23 5.66
CA GLU A 115 9.09 8.26 4.80
C GLU A 115 8.89 7.41 3.54
N LYS A 116 9.31 7.97 2.40
CA LYS A 116 9.37 7.28 1.10
C LYS A 116 10.81 6.90 0.82
N LYS A 117 11.17 5.63 1.02
CA LYS A 117 12.45 5.11 0.54
C LYS A 117 12.36 4.84 -0.95
N GLU A 118 13.04 5.61 -1.79
CA GLU A 118 13.05 5.39 -3.23
C GLU A 118 14.01 4.26 -3.62
N CYS A 119 13.63 3.48 -4.63
CA CYS A 119 14.48 2.47 -5.22
C CYS A 119 15.61 3.16 -6.00
N LEU A 120 16.78 2.53 -6.06
CA LEU A 120 17.82 2.97 -6.99
C LEU A 120 17.21 2.99 -8.40
N SER A 121 17.48 4.06 -9.16
CA SER A 121 17.03 4.10 -10.55
C SER A 121 17.75 2.97 -11.30
N PRO A 122 17.02 2.12 -12.06
CA PRO A 122 17.68 1.19 -12.96
C PRO A 122 18.58 2.04 -13.86
N SER A 123 19.89 1.79 -13.77
CA SER A 123 20.88 2.70 -14.34
C SER A 123 20.69 2.74 -15.86
N SER A 124 20.64 3.93 -16.46
CA SER A 124 20.55 4.10 -17.92
C SER A 124 21.70 3.45 -18.68
N ASN A 125 22.76 3.05 -17.95
CA ASN A 125 23.98 2.46 -18.48
C ASN A 125 23.96 0.91 -18.50
N GLN A 126 22.95 0.26 -17.90
CA GLN A 126 22.74 -1.19 -18.03
C GLN A 126 21.28 -1.51 -18.35
N PRO A 127 20.93 -1.60 -19.65
CA PRO A 127 19.65 -2.11 -20.08
C PRO A 127 19.44 -3.52 -19.51
N GLY A 128 18.52 -3.68 -18.55
CA GLY A 128 18.19 -4.97 -17.95
C GLY A 128 18.45 -5.10 -16.44
N GLU A 129 19.01 -4.08 -15.77
CA GLU A 129 19.14 -4.09 -14.31
C GLU A 129 17.76 -3.99 -13.66
N LYS A 130 17.33 -5.10 -13.06
CA LYS A 130 16.05 -5.22 -12.36
C LYS A 130 16.25 -4.85 -10.90
N VAL A 131 15.51 -3.85 -10.43
CA VAL A 131 15.58 -3.39 -9.04
C VAL A 131 14.40 -3.97 -8.27
N GLU A 132 14.68 -4.84 -7.29
CA GLU A 132 13.66 -5.41 -6.42
C GLU A 132 12.98 -4.29 -5.60
N CYS A 133 11.67 -4.14 -5.79
CA CYS A 133 10.86 -3.13 -5.12
C CYS A 133 9.97 -3.73 -4.03
N ALA A 134 9.65 -5.02 -4.10
CA ALA A 134 8.86 -5.71 -3.11
C ALA A 134 9.08 -7.23 -3.11
N ARG A 135 8.60 -7.89 -2.05
CA ARG A 135 8.47 -9.34 -1.96
C ARG A 135 7.03 -9.70 -1.66
N ILE A 136 6.49 -10.68 -2.38
CA ILE A 136 5.19 -11.29 -2.07
C ILE A 136 5.44 -12.66 -1.47
N TYR A 137 5.15 -12.81 -0.18
CA TYR A 137 5.22 -14.08 0.53
C TYR A 137 3.97 -14.91 0.29
N VAL A 138 4.16 -16.19 0.04
CA VAL A 138 3.08 -17.11 -0.33
C VAL A 138 3.11 -18.43 0.41
N ASP A 139 1.93 -19.01 0.60
CA ASP A 139 1.72 -20.37 1.07
C ASP A 139 1.76 -21.34 -0.12
N THR A 140 2.90 -22.00 -0.31
CA THR A 140 3.09 -22.98 -1.40
C THR A 140 2.29 -24.27 -1.21
N GLY A 141 1.74 -24.51 -0.01
CA GLY A 141 0.85 -25.62 0.26
C GLY A 141 -0.57 -25.42 -0.25
N LYS A 142 -0.96 -24.18 -0.57
CA LYS A 142 -2.29 -23.85 -1.09
C LYS A 142 -2.33 -23.83 -2.62
N LYS A 143 -3.47 -24.29 -3.17
CA LYS A 143 -3.74 -24.22 -4.62
C LYS A 143 -4.27 -22.86 -5.07
N THR A 144 -4.95 -22.14 -4.20
CA THR A 144 -5.55 -20.82 -4.46
C THR A 144 -5.34 -19.94 -3.24
N ASP A 145 -5.45 -18.62 -3.42
CA ASP A 145 -5.35 -17.66 -2.29
C ASP A 145 -4.05 -17.84 -1.50
N LYS A 146 -2.94 -17.98 -2.25
CA LYS A 146 -1.61 -18.28 -1.72
C LYS A 146 -0.98 -17.08 -1.02
N VAL A 147 -1.37 -15.85 -1.34
CA VAL A 147 -0.71 -14.64 -0.83
C VAL A 147 -0.92 -14.51 0.67
N LEU A 148 0.19 -14.41 1.40
CA LEU A 148 0.21 -14.23 2.85
C LEU A 148 0.61 -12.81 3.22
N GLU A 149 1.56 -12.22 2.51
CA GLU A 149 2.13 -10.92 2.85
C GLU A 149 2.76 -10.30 1.61
N MET A 150 2.70 -8.97 1.53
CA MET A 150 3.53 -8.19 0.63
C MET A 150 4.35 -7.20 1.45
N GLN A 151 5.66 -7.17 1.20
CA GLN A 151 6.58 -6.25 1.84
C GLN A 151 7.24 -5.38 0.78
N PHE A 152 7.01 -4.06 0.83
CA PHE A 152 7.73 -3.12 -0.03
C PHE A 152 9.14 -2.88 0.52
N LYS A 153 10.14 -2.94 -0.35
CA LYS A 153 11.53 -2.61 -0.03
C LYS A 153 11.83 -1.14 -0.31
N CYS A 154 11.22 -0.61 -1.37
CA CYS A 154 11.37 0.76 -1.82
C CYS A 154 10.26 1.14 -2.81
N SER A 155 10.10 2.44 -3.06
CA SER A 155 9.20 3.00 -4.07
C SER A 155 9.92 3.14 -5.39
N CYS A 156 9.36 2.59 -6.46
CA CYS A 156 9.93 2.73 -7.79
C CYS A 156 10.03 4.22 -8.22
N PRO A 157 11.06 4.59 -8.99
CA PRO A 157 11.24 5.94 -9.48
C PRO A 157 10.14 6.33 -10.48
N GLU A 158 10.08 7.62 -10.84
CA GLU A 158 9.12 8.11 -11.82
C GLU A 158 9.17 7.32 -13.13
N SER A 159 8.00 7.08 -13.74
CA SER A 159 7.81 6.23 -14.92
C SER A 159 7.97 4.72 -14.71
N TYR A 160 8.16 4.26 -13.48
CA TYR A 160 8.15 2.85 -13.11
C TYR A 160 7.04 2.55 -12.09
N LEU A 161 6.60 1.29 -12.04
CA LEU A 161 5.68 0.78 -11.04
C LEU A 161 6.22 -0.49 -10.40
N CYS A 162 5.85 -0.76 -9.16
CA CYS A 162 6.12 -2.04 -8.51
C CYS A 162 4.89 -2.95 -8.67
N PRO A 163 4.97 -4.10 -9.34
CA PRO A 163 3.84 -5.00 -9.50
C PRO A 163 3.45 -5.61 -8.15
N ALA A 164 2.21 -5.39 -7.70
CA ALA A 164 1.73 -5.93 -6.42
C ALA A 164 0.78 -7.12 -6.53
N LYS A 165 0.41 -7.49 -7.77
CA LYS A 165 -0.46 -8.64 -7.98
C LYS A 165 0.37 -9.91 -8.12
N TYR A 166 -0.10 -10.95 -7.46
CA TYR A 166 0.39 -12.29 -7.68
C TYR A 166 -0.27 -12.88 -8.94
N ASN A 167 0.54 -13.32 -9.89
CA ASN A 167 0.14 -13.99 -11.12
C ASN A 167 0.69 -15.41 -11.10
N GLU A 168 -0.15 -16.39 -10.75
CA GLU A 168 0.24 -17.81 -10.62
C GLU A 168 1.05 -18.35 -11.80
N LYS A 169 0.75 -17.93 -13.04
CA LYS A 169 1.45 -18.45 -14.23
C LYS A 169 2.90 -17.98 -14.34
N GLU A 170 3.17 -16.75 -13.91
CA GLU A 170 4.48 -16.10 -14.06
C GLU A 170 5.28 -16.24 -12.75
N ASP A 171 4.62 -16.06 -11.62
CA ASP A 171 5.23 -15.95 -10.31
C ASP A 171 5.59 -17.31 -9.68
N ASP A 172 4.81 -18.37 -9.93
CA ASP A 172 5.14 -19.71 -9.42
C ASP A 172 6.52 -20.18 -9.93
N SER A 173 6.97 -19.69 -11.11
CA SER A 173 8.27 -20.02 -11.69
C SER A 173 9.46 -19.25 -11.08
N ARG A 174 9.18 -18.23 -10.27
CA ARG A 174 10.16 -17.29 -9.69
C ARG A 174 10.23 -17.37 -8.16
N LEU A 175 9.73 -18.46 -7.58
CA LEU A 175 9.72 -18.65 -6.14
C LEU A 175 11.15 -18.76 -5.59
N GLU A 176 11.42 -17.92 -4.59
CA GLU A 176 12.61 -17.94 -3.78
C GLU A 176 12.25 -18.29 -2.33
N SER A 177 13.25 -18.47 -1.48
CA SER A 177 13.07 -18.67 -0.05
C SER A 177 14.00 -17.76 0.72
N ASP A 178 13.49 -17.13 1.79
CA ASP A 178 14.31 -16.29 2.65
C ASP A 178 15.08 -17.13 3.70
N GLU A 179 15.81 -16.46 4.59
CA GLU A 179 16.61 -17.09 5.65
C GLU A 179 15.75 -17.96 6.59
N ASP A 180 14.49 -17.58 6.79
CA ASP A 180 13.49 -18.30 7.59
C ASP A 180 12.76 -19.39 6.79
N LYS A 181 13.21 -19.68 5.56
CA LYS A 181 12.61 -20.63 4.61
C LYS A 181 11.18 -20.28 4.21
N ARG A 182 10.77 -19.03 4.34
CA ARG A 182 9.48 -18.55 3.85
C ARG A 182 9.57 -18.37 2.34
N SER A 183 8.63 -18.97 1.61
CA SER A 183 8.57 -18.82 0.16
C SER A 183 8.06 -17.44 -0.22
N TYR A 184 8.77 -16.78 -1.13
CA TYR A 184 8.37 -15.48 -1.66
C TYR A 184 8.67 -15.35 -3.16
N VAL A 185 8.04 -14.38 -3.80
CA VAL A 185 8.35 -13.97 -5.17
C VAL A 185 8.89 -12.54 -5.16
N PRO A 186 10.10 -12.30 -5.66
CA PRO A 186 10.64 -10.96 -5.81
C PRO A 186 9.89 -10.21 -6.90
N LYS A 187 9.50 -8.97 -6.61
CA LYS A 187 8.87 -8.03 -7.54
C LYS A 187 9.84 -6.91 -7.83
N GLU A 188 9.93 -6.54 -9.10
CA GLU A 188 10.94 -5.61 -9.61
C GLU A 188 10.23 -4.39 -10.20
N CYS A 189 10.91 -3.24 -10.20
CA CYS A 189 10.38 -2.05 -10.85
C CYS A 189 10.24 -2.27 -12.35
N GLU A 190 9.03 -2.10 -12.87
CA GLU A 190 8.70 -2.24 -14.28
C GLU A 190 8.35 -0.89 -14.90
N ALA A 191 8.82 -0.63 -16.12
CA ALA A 191 8.50 0.60 -16.82
C ALA A 191 6.98 0.66 -17.10
N ILE A 192 6.37 1.82 -16.84
CA ILE A 192 4.96 2.05 -17.13
C ILE A 192 4.78 2.07 -18.65
N VAL A 193 4.38 0.94 -19.24
CA VAL A 193 4.11 0.84 -20.67
C VAL A 193 2.86 1.68 -20.99
N LYS A 194 3.06 2.92 -21.43
CA LYS A 194 1.98 3.75 -21.99
C LYS A 194 1.47 3.04 -23.25
N ARG A 195 0.38 2.28 -23.15
CA ARG A 195 -0.35 1.80 -24.34
C ARG A 195 -0.68 3.03 -25.20
N LYS A 196 -0.07 3.14 -26.39
CA LYS A 196 -0.44 4.14 -27.39
C LYS A 196 -1.96 4.06 -27.56
N ARG A 197 -2.65 5.18 -27.40
CA ARG A 197 -4.02 5.33 -27.90
C ARG A 197 -3.93 5.05 -29.40
N SER A 198 -4.45 3.90 -29.83
CA SER A 198 -4.87 3.74 -31.21
C SER A 198 -5.96 4.78 -31.44
N SER A 199 -5.57 5.82 -32.17
CA SER A 199 -6.41 6.88 -32.73
C SER A 199 -7.59 6.32 -33.51
#